data_AF-A0A5K7XKD2-F1
#
_entry.id   AF-A0A5K7XKD2-F1
#
_cell.length_a   1.000
_cell.length_b   1.000
_cell.length_c   1.000
_cell.angle_alpha   90.00
_cell.angle_beta   90.00
_cell.angle_gamma   90.00
#
_symmetry.space_group_name_H-M   'P 1'
#
loop_
_entity.id
_entity.type
_entity.pdbx_description
1 polymer ?
#
loop_
_entity_poly.entity_id
_entity_poly.type
_entity_poly.pdbx_seq_one_letter_code
_entity_poly.pdbx_strand_id
1 'polypeptide(L)'
;MTRIFPMLASLSLMLMGVAVAMGFTIGDLYADPVTQATLDWRGRHMMTGVAAALFVVLVECIAVTYFIGTSRWCKEVTETYRLPPGDLAESNRLKRRTFPWCVLGMLTVVAVGSLGAASDPGTGRADTADWTDIHLAAAIGGLCLVAWTYYRAWLNIADNQQVIERIVAQVRRIRDERGLDSPAANEAISASAG
;
A
#
# COMPACT_ATOMS: atom_id res chain seq x y z
N MET A 1 -2.71 -1.66 -12.85
CA MET A 1 -2.57 -1.52 -11.38
C MET A 1 -3.86 -1.77 -10.61
N THR A 2 -5.03 -1.47 -11.18
CA THR A 2 -6.36 -1.70 -10.58
C THR A 2 -6.68 -3.16 -10.22
N ARG A 3 -6.00 -4.15 -10.81
CA ARG A 3 -6.12 -5.58 -10.46
C ARG A 3 -5.05 -6.07 -9.47
N ILE A 4 -3.79 -5.65 -9.67
CA ILE A 4 -2.65 -6.09 -8.86
C ILE A 4 -2.76 -5.53 -7.43
N PHE A 5 -3.08 -4.24 -7.29
CA PHE A 5 -3.17 -3.59 -5.99
C PHE A 5 -4.19 -4.26 -5.04
N PRO A 6 -5.47 -4.47 -5.42
CA PRO A 6 -6.43 -5.11 -4.53
C PRO A 6 -6.08 -6.57 -4.21
N MET A 7 -5.40 -7.30 -5.10
CA MET A 7 -4.92 -8.65 -4.79
C MET A 7 -3.90 -8.63 -3.64
N LEU A 8 -2.90 -7.74 -3.73
CA LEU A 8 -1.88 -7.59 -2.68
C LEU A 8 -2.49 -7.03 -1.38
N ALA A 9 -3.39 -6.05 -1.49
CA ALA A 9 -4.12 -5.51 -0.34
C ALA A 9 -4.95 -6.59 0.36
N SER A 10 -5.64 -7.45 -0.38
CA SER A 10 -6.43 -8.55 0.19
C SER A 10 -5.54 -9.57 0.90
N LEU A 11 -4.39 -9.94 0.30
CA LEU A 11 -3.42 -10.82 0.94
C LEU A 11 -2.88 -10.22 2.25
N SER A 12 -2.55 -8.92 2.24
CA SER A 12 -2.06 -8.21 3.43
C SER A 12 -3.13 -8.15 4.53
N LEU A 13 -4.37 -7.81 4.20
CA LEU A 13 -5.49 -7.81 5.15
C LEU A 13 -5.79 -9.21 5.70
N MET A 14 -5.68 -10.24 4.86
CA MET A 14 -5.83 -11.62 5.30
C MET A 14 -4.75 -11.99 6.32
N LEU A 15 -3.48 -11.66 6.07
CA LEU A 15 -2.41 -11.89 7.05
C LEU A 15 -2.65 -11.17 8.37
N MET A 16 -3.12 -9.92 8.33
CA MET A 16 -3.44 -9.15 9.53
C MET A 16 -4.65 -9.75 10.27
N GLY A 17 -5.69 -10.19 9.55
CA GLY A 17 -6.84 -10.89 10.12
C GLY A 17 -6.46 -12.21 10.77
N VAL A 18 -5.56 -12.98 10.16
CA VAL A 18 -5.01 -14.21 10.75
C VAL A 18 -4.21 -13.89 12.02
N ALA A 19 -3.36 -12.85 12.01
CA ALA A 19 -2.63 -12.44 13.21
C ALA A 19 -3.57 -12.08 14.38
N VAL A 20 -4.64 -11.33 14.11
CA VAL A 20 -5.67 -10.99 15.10
C VAL A 20 -6.37 -12.26 15.60
N ALA A 21 -6.78 -13.15 14.71
CA ALA A 21 -7.43 -14.41 15.09
C ALA A 21 -6.51 -15.28 15.97
N MET A 22 -5.22 -15.36 15.65
CA MET A 22 -4.24 -16.07 16.46
C MET A 22 -4.09 -15.47 17.86
N GLY A 23 -4.22 -14.15 18.00
CA GLY A 23 -4.18 -13.45 19.29
C GLY A 23 -5.20 -13.98 20.30
N PHE A 24 -6.41 -14.31 19.84
CA PHE A 24 -7.45 -14.93 20.67
C PHE A 24 -7.14 -16.38 21.08
N THR A 25 -6.18 -17.03 20.42
CA THR A 25 -5.84 -18.44 20.64
C THR A 25 -4.53 -18.67 21.41
N ILE A 26 -3.82 -17.61 21.82
CA ILE A 26 -2.54 -17.72 22.52
C ILE A 26 -2.70 -18.45 23.86
N GLY A 27 -3.83 -18.26 24.56
CA GLY A 27 -4.03 -18.73 25.93
C GLY A 27 -3.47 -17.74 26.95
N ASP A 28 -3.43 -18.16 28.23
CA ASP A 28 -3.02 -17.30 29.32
C ASP A 28 -1.48 -17.28 29.49
N LEU A 29 -0.86 -16.14 29.14
CA LEU A 29 0.58 -15.91 29.27
C LEU A 29 1.01 -15.55 30.71
N TYR A 30 0.05 -15.31 31.61
CA TYR A 30 0.30 -14.94 33.01
C TYR A 30 0.01 -16.09 33.99
N ALA A 31 -0.37 -17.27 33.49
CA ALA A 31 -0.53 -18.48 34.28
C ALA A 31 0.81 -18.97 34.85
N ASP A 32 0.78 -19.60 36.03
CA ASP A 32 1.97 -20.23 36.64
C ASP A 32 1.74 -21.74 36.89
N PRO A 33 2.42 -22.65 36.17
CA PRO A 33 3.38 -22.38 35.09
C PRO A 33 2.70 -22.11 33.74
N VAL A 34 3.30 -21.27 32.90
CA VAL A 34 2.87 -21.07 31.50
C VAL A 34 3.10 -22.37 30.71
N THR A 35 2.11 -22.79 29.93
CA THR A 35 2.23 -24.00 29.12
C THR A 35 3.13 -23.79 27.89
N GLN A 36 3.85 -24.84 27.45
CA GLN A 36 4.66 -24.76 26.22
C GLN A 36 3.80 -24.44 24.98
N ALA A 37 2.58 -24.98 24.90
CA ALA A 37 1.66 -24.68 23.81
C ALA A 37 1.32 -23.19 23.72
N THR A 38 1.13 -22.52 24.86
CA THR A 38 0.90 -21.07 24.95
C THR A 38 2.09 -20.28 24.40
N LEU A 39 3.32 -20.68 24.77
CA LEU A 39 4.55 -20.05 24.27
C LEU A 39 4.71 -20.22 22.75
N ASP A 40 4.39 -21.41 22.22
CA ASP A 40 4.44 -21.69 20.78
C ASP A 40 3.43 -20.85 20.00
N TRP A 41 2.21 -20.69 20.52
CA TRP A 41 1.19 -19.85 19.90
C TRP A 41 1.54 -18.37 19.95
N ARG A 42 2.10 -17.88 21.07
CA ARG A 42 2.67 -16.53 21.15
C ARG A 42 3.72 -16.30 20.06
N GLY A 43 4.68 -17.21 19.93
CA GLY A 43 5.76 -17.10 18.93
C GLY A 43 5.21 -17.04 17.50
N ARG A 44 4.23 -17.90 17.19
CA ARG A 44 3.54 -17.89 15.89
C ARG A 44 2.76 -16.60 15.65
N HIS A 45 1.98 -16.13 16.62
CA HIS A 45 1.26 -14.86 16.53
C HIS A 45 2.22 -13.69 16.25
N MET A 46 3.34 -13.61 16.98
CA MET A 46 4.35 -12.56 16.81
C MET A 46 4.93 -12.58 15.38
N MET A 47 5.36 -13.74 14.88
CA MET A 47 5.92 -13.86 13.53
C MET A 47 4.89 -13.53 12.44
N THR A 48 3.64 -13.99 12.60
CA THR A 48 2.55 -13.65 11.67
C THR A 48 2.22 -12.17 11.72
N GLY A 49 2.22 -11.53 12.90
CA GLY A 49 2.03 -10.09 13.06
C GLY A 49 3.14 -9.26 12.40
N VAL A 50 4.40 -9.65 12.55
CA VAL A 50 5.54 -9.02 11.86
C VAL A 50 5.41 -9.18 10.35
N ALA A 51 5.08 -10.38 9.86
CA ALA A 51 4.86 -10.61 8.44
C ALA A 51 3.71 -9.75 7.89
N ALA A 52 2.59 -9.66 8.63
CA ALA A 52 1.47 -8.80 8.28
C ALA A 52 1.88 -7.32 8.20
N ALA A 53 2.61 -6.81 9.20
CA ALA A 53 3.09 -5.42 9.22
C ALA A 53 4.02 -5.11 8.04
N LEU A 54 4.95 -6.01 7.71
CA LEU A 54 5.83 -5.88 6.54
C LEU A 54 5.04 -5.85 5.24
N PHE A 55 4.04 -6.73 5.09
CA PHE A 55 3.15 -6.71 3.94
C PHE A 55 2.34 -5.41 3.87
N VAL A 56 1.90 -4.87 5.01
CA VAL A 56 1.17 -3.61 5.02
C VAL A 56 2.04 -2.47 4.47
N VAL A 57 3.24 -2.35 5.01
CA VAL A 57 4.22 -1.34 4.56
C VAL A 57 4.56 -1.54 3.08
N LEU A 58 4.77 -2.78 2.63
CA LEU A 58 5.04 -3.10 1.23
C LEU A 58 3.94 -2.58 0.30
N VAL A 59 2.67 -2.90 0.60
CA VAL A 59 1.53 -2.49 -0.23
C VAL A 59 1.39 -0.97 -0.28
N GLU A 60 1.54 -0.29 0.85
CA GLU A 60 1.49 1.18 0.90
C GLU A 60 2.67 1.80 0.12
N CYS A 61 3.87 1.23 0.22
CA CYS A 61 5.04 1.65 -0.56
C CYS A 61 4.83 1.46 -2.08
N ILE A 62 4.16 0.39 -2.50
CA ILE A 62 3.80 0.17 -3.91
C ILE A 62 2.85 1.27 -4.40
N ALA A 63 1.83 1.64 -3.61
CA ALA A 63 0.94 2.75 -3.96
C ALA A 63 1.70 4.08 -4.08
N VAL A 64 2.56 4.41 -3.11
CA VAL A 64 3.41 5.60 -3.15
C VAL A 64 4.28 5.62 -4.42
N THR A 65 4.98 4.52 -4.69
CA THR A 65 5.88 4.40 -5.85
C THR A 65 5.13 4.52 -7.17
N TYR A 66 3.94 3.91 -7.27
CA TYR A 66 3.05 4.07 -8.42
C TYR A 66 2.74 5.54 -8.69
N PHE A 67 2.36 6.30 -7.65
CA PHE A 67 2.05 7.72 -7.83
C PHE A 67 3.29 8.57 -8.15
N ILE A 68 4.46 8.26 -7.58
CA ILE A 68 5.71 8.95 -7.92
C ILE A 68 6.03 8.75 -9.41
N GLY A 69 6.03 7.49 -9.87
CA GLY A 69 6.36 7.15 -11.26
C GLY A 69 5.36 7.74 -12.24
N THR A 70 4.06 7.54 -12.00
CA THR A 70 3.03 8.04 -12.92
C THR A 70 2.90 9.55 -12.94
N SER A 71 3.07 10.25 -11.81
CA SER A 71 3.05 11.72 -11.80
C SER A 71 4.22 12.31 -12.59
N ARG A 72 5.42 11.70 -12.46
CA ARG A 72 6.60 12.09 -13.22
C ARG A 72 6.39 11.86 -14.71
N TRP A 73 5.89 10.69 -15.10
CA TRP A 73 5.56 10.39 -16.48
C TRP A 73 4.52 11.37 -17.05
N CYS A 74 3.45 11.67 -16.31
CA CYS A 74 2.43 12.65 -16.73
C CYS A 74 3.06 14.01 -16.98
N LYS A 75 4.01 14.44 -16.13
CA LYS A 75 4.74 15.70 -16.28
C LYS A 75 5.56 15.69 -17.57
N GLU A 76 6.42 14.69 -17.74
CA GLU A 76 7.33 14.58 -18.90
C GLU A 76 6.56 14.54 -20.22
N VAL A 77 5.46 13.78 -20.29
CA VAL A 77 4.61 13.70 -21.48
C VAL A 77 3.87 15.01 -21.75
N THR A 78 3.30 15.64 -20.72
CA THR A 78 2.62 16.94 -20.85
C THR A 78 3.57 18.00 -21.37
N GLU A 79 4.80 18.07 -20.85
CA GLU A 79 5.82 19.03 -21.28
C GLU A 79 6.29 18.75 -22.72
N THR A 80 6.56 17.47 -23.04
CA THR A 80 7.06 17.05 -24.37
C THR A 80 6.05 17.34 -25.47
N TYR A 81 4.78 16.99 -25.25
CA TYR A 81 3.71 17.18 -26.25
C TYR A 81 3.00 18.53 -26.11
N ARG A 82 3.42 19.38 -25.15
CA ARG A 82 2.80 20.68 -24.83
C ARG A 82 1.29 20.56 -24.60
N LEU A 83 0.87 19.52 -23.87
CA LEU A 83 -0.54 19.27 -23.57
C LEU A 83 -1.10 20.32 -22.60
N PRO A 84 -2.43 20.54 -22.58
CA PRO A 84 -3.07 21.36 -21.57
C PRO A 84 -2.75 20.86 -20.15
N PRO A 85 -2.52 21.75 -19.16
CA PRO A 85 -2.02 21.37 -17.83
C PRO A 85 -3.05 20.68 -16.93
N GLY A 86 -4.31 20.56 -17.36
CA GLY A 86 -5.42 20.06 -16.54
C GLY A 86 -5.20 18.64 -16.00
N ASP A 87 -4.85 17.71 -16.87
CA ASP A 87 -4.62 16.31 -16.50
C ASP A 87 -3.40 16.15 -15.58
N LEU A 88 -2.32 16.91 -15.81
CA LEU A 88 -1.15 16.93 -14.92
C LEU A 88 -1.49 17.47 -13.53
N ALA A 89 -2.30 18.52 -13.45
CA ALA A 89 -2.75 19.08 -12.17
C ALA A 89 -3.60 18.07 -11.39
N GLU A 90 -4.46 17.32 -12.09
CA GLU A 90 -5.28 16.25 -11.51
C GLU A 90 -4.44 15.09 -10.98
N SER A 91 -3.50 14.55 -11.77
CA SER A 91 -2.60 13.49 -11.31
C SER A 91 -1.81 13.91 -10.06
N ASN A 92 -1.29 15.15 -10.03
CA ASN A 92 -0.59 15.68 -8.85
C ASN A 92 -1.51 15.83 -7.64
N ARG A 93 -2.78 16.21 -7.83
CA ARG A 93 -3.77 16.27 -6.74
C ARG A 93 -4.05 14.87 -6.18
N LEU A 94 -4.21 13.86 -7.04
CA LEU A 94 -4.43 12.48 -6.62
C LEU A 94 -3.24 11.95 -5.80
N LYS A 95 -2.00 12.16 -6.27
CA LYS A 95 -0.79 11.83 -5.50
C LYS A 95 -0.80 12.46 -4.10
N ARG A 96 -1.01 13.78 -4.01
CA ARG A 96 -1.04 14.52 -2.73
C ARG A 96 -2.16 14.03 -1.81
N ARG A 97 -3.29 13.59 -2.36
CA ARG A 97 -4.39 13.04 -1.57
C ARG A 97 -4.09 11.63 -1.08
N THR A 98 -3.37 10.81 -1.84
CA THR A 98 -3.05 9.42 -1.48
C THR A 98 -1.94 9.33 -0.43
N PHE A 99 -0.88 10.13 -0.55
CA PHE A 99 0.32 10.01 0.31
C PHE A 99 0.03 9.99 1.81
N PRO A 100 -0.79 10.90 2.38
CA PRO A 100 -1.11 10.87 3.80
C PRO A 100 -1.79 9.58 4.24
N TRP A 101 -2.65 8.98 3.40
CA TRP A 101 -3.29 7.69 3.72
C TRP A 101 -2.27 6.56 3.75
N CYS A 102 -1.33 6.52 2.80
CA CYS A 102 -0.29 5.50 2.80
C CYS A 102 0.60 5.58 4.04
N VAL A 103 1.03 6.80 4.41
CA VAL A 103 1.82 7.02 5.63
C VAL A 103 1.03 6.62 6.88
N LEU A 104 -0.26 6.98 6.94
CA LEU A 104 -1.13 6.59 8.05
C LEU A 104 -1.23 5.06 8.19
N GLY A 105 -1.39 4.32 7.08
CA GLY A 105 -1.41 2.86 7.08
C GLY A 105 -0.10 2.26 7.62
N MET A 106 1.04 2.79 7.18
CA MET A 106 2.37 2.36 7.69
C MET A 106 2.53 2.64 9.19
N LEU A 107 2.18 3.84 9.65
CA LEU A 107 2.28 4.21 11.07
C LEU A 107 1.32 3.40 11.94
N THR A 108 0.17 3.02 11.40
CA THR A 108 -0.82 2.17 12.10
C THR A 108 -0.20 0.84 12.51
N VAL A 109 0.46 0.13 11.59
CA VAL A 109 1.07 -1.17 11.92
C VAL A 109 2.29 -1.05 12.83
N VAL A 110 3.04 0.06 12.76
CA VAL A 110 4.11 0.38 13.72
C VAL A 110 3.53 0.56 15.13
N ALA A 111 2.43 1.30 15.26
CA ALA A 111 1.77 1.51 16.54
C ALA A 111 1.21 0.20 17.11
N VAL A 112 0.50 -0.59 16.29
CA VAL A 112 -0.04 -1.90 16.70
C VAL A 112 1.07 -2.85 17.15
N GLY A 113 2.16 -2.95 16.39
CA GLY A 113 3.31 -3.78 16.75
C GLY A 113 3.98 -3.33 18.04
N SER A 114 4.09 -2.02 18.26
CA SER A 114 4.64 -1.43 19.49
C SER A 114 3.79 -1.75 20.72
N LEU A 115 2.46 -1.72 20.57
CA LEU A 115 1.53 -2.15 21.61
C LEU A 115 1.61 -3.66 21.88
N GLY A 116 1.83 -4.46 20.82
CA GLY A 116 2.06 -5.90 20.96
C GLY A 116 3.27 -6.19 21.84
N ALA A 117 4.39 -5.49 21.59
CA ALA A 117 5.59 -5.57 22.42
C ALA A 117 5.32 -5.07 23.86
N ALA A 118 4.53 -4.01 24.05
CA ALA A 118 4.17 -3.51 25.38
C ALA A 118 3.29 -4.49 26.18
N SER A 119 2.53 -5.34 25.49
CA SER A 119 1.68 -6.38 26.10
C SER A 119 2.39 -7.71 26.34
N ASP A 120 3.67 -7.82 25.99
CA ASP A 120 4.40 -9.08 26.00
C ASP A 120 5.18 -9.26 27.32
N PRO A 121 4.82 -10.24 28.19
CA PRO A 121 5.51 -10.49 29.45
C PRO A 121 6.97 -10.93 29.26
N GLY A 122 7.33 -11.46 28.09
CA GLY A 122 8.72 -11.81 27.76
C GLY A 122 9.66 -10.61 27.66
N THR A 123 9.14 -9.38 27.66
CA THR A 123 9.96 -8.15 27.69
C THR A 123 10.47 -7.80 29.09
N GLY A 124 9.95 -8.43 30.15
CA GLY A 124 10.27 -8.10 31.54
C GLY A 124 9.74 -6.72 32.00
N ARG A 125 8.90 -6.07 31.19
CA ARG A 125 8.24 -4.81 31.56
C ARG A 125 7.16 -5.08 32.60
N ALA A 126 7.03 -4.18 33.58
CA ALA A 126 5.91 -4.19 34.52
C ALA A 126 4.58 -3.90 33.79
N ASP A 127 3.48 -4.39 34.37
CA ASP A 127 2.11 -4.07 33.95
C ASP A 127 1.77 -4.44 32.50
N THR A 128 2.46 -5.43 31.92
CA THR A 128 2.24 -5.92 30.55
C THR A 128 0.81 -6.42 30.32
N ALA A 129 0.16 -6.95 31.36
CA ALA A 129 -1.22 -7.43 31.29
C ALA A 129 -2.23 -6.32 30.96
N ASP A 130 -2.02 -5.11 31.48
CA ASP A 130 -2.90 -3.95 31.25
C ASP A 130 -2.89 -3.50 29.78
N TRP A 131 -1.82 -3.84 29.04
CA TRP A 131 -1.67 -3.50 27.63
C TRP A 131 -2.31 -4.52 26.70
N THR A 132 -2.72 -5.71 27.18
CA THR A 132 -3.27 -6.77 26.33
C THR A 132 -4.58 -6.34 25.67
N ASP A 133 -5.52 -5.77 26.42
CA ASP A 133 -6.80 -5.28 25.89
C ASP A 133 -6.60 -4.08 24.95
N ILE A 134 -5.66 -3.19 25.29
CA ILE A 134 -5.29 -2.04 24.46
C ILE A 134 -4.70 -2.51 23.13
N HIS A 135 -3.79 -3.48 23.16
CA HIS A 135 -3.20 -4.06 21.96
C HIS A 135 -4.27 -4.73 21.09
N LEU A 136 -5.19 -5.50 21.69
CA LEU A 136 -6.28 -6.14 20.96
C LEU A 136 -7.20 -5.12 20.28
N ALA A 137 -7.66 -4.11 21.03
CA ALA A 137 -8.50 -3.05 20.50
C ALA A 137 -7.79 -2.28 19.37
N ALA A 138 -6.49 -1.99 19.55
CA ALA A 138 -5.67 -1.35 18.53
C ALA A 138 -5.45 -2.25 17.30
N ALA A 139 -5.32 -3.57 17.46
CA ALA A 139 -5.14 -4.49 16.35
C ALA A 139 -6.42 -4.58 15.49
N ILE A 140 -7.60 -4.66 16.11
CA ILE A 140 -8.89 -4.65 15.41
C ILE A 140 -9.12 -3.28 14.73
N GLY A 141 -8.96 -2.19 15.48
CA GLY A 141 -9.10 -0.84 14.92
C GLY A 141 -8.09 -0.55 13.81
N GLY A 142 -6.85 -1.02 13.98
CA GLY A 142 -5.79 -0.94 12.99
C GLY A 142 -6.10 -1.72 11.72
N LEU A 143 -6.70 -2.92 11.84
CA LEU A 143 -7.14 -3.70 10.68
C LEU A 143 -8.18 -2.93 9.86
N CYS A 144 -9.19 -2.35 10.53
CA CYS A 144 -10.19 -1.52 9.87
C CYS A 144 -9.58 -0.27 9.22
N LEU A 145 -8.64 0.39 9.92
CA LEU A 145 -7.98 1.59 9.42
C LEU A 145 -7.10 1.28 8.19
N VAL A 146 -6.30 0.21 8.21
CA VAL A 146 -5.50 -0.23 7.05
C VAL A 146 -6.39 -0.63 5.88
N ALA A 147 -7.49 -1.35 6.12
CA ALA A 147 -8.45 -1.65 5.07
C ALA A 147 -9.01 -0.37 4.42
N TRP A 148 -9.26 0.66 5.25
CA TRP A 148 -9.68 1.96 4.76
C TRP A 148 -8.59 2.68 3.96
N THR A 149 -7.33 2.69 4.41
CA THR A 149 -6.24 3.32 3.64
C THR A 149 -6.06 2.66 2.28
N TYR A 150 -6.15 1.32 2.20
CA TYR A 150 -6.14 0.58 0.94
C TYR A 150 -7.30 0.92 0.04
N TYR A 151 -8.51 1.00 0.57
CA TYR A 151 -9.68 1.40 -0.21
C TYR A 151 -9.49 2.80 -0.81
N ARG A 152 -9.01 3.77 -0.01
CA ARG A 152 -8.72 5.12 -0.48
C ARG A 152 -7.61 5.17 -1.52
N ALA A 153 -6.54 4.40 -1.34
CA ALA A 153 -5.46 4.30 -2.31
C ALA A 153 -5.95 3.69 -3.63
N TRP A 154 -6.75 2.62 -3.58
CA TRP A 154 -7.30 1.96 -4.76
C TRP A 154 -8.20 2.88 -5.59
N LEU A 155 -9.11 3.63 -4.94
CA LEU A 155 -9.95 4.61 -5.64
C LEU A 155 -9.09 5.65 -6.37
N ASN A 156 -8.11 6.23 -5.69
CA ASN A 156 -7.25 7.24 -6.31
C ASN A 156 -6.37 6.64 -7.43
N ILE A 157 -5.95 5.37 -7.32
CA ILE A 157 -5.23 4.65 -8.39
C ILE A 157 -6.13 4.48 -9.63
N ALA A 158 -7.40 4.11 -9.42
CA ALA A 158 -8.37 3.98 -10.50
C ALA A 158 -8.61 5.33 -11.19
N ASP A 159 -8.78 6.41 -10.42
CA ASP A 159 -8.93 7.77 -10.96
C ASP A 159 -7.68 8.20 -11.75
N ASN A 160 -6.48 7.93 -11.23
CA ASN A 160 -5.23 8.28 -11.90
C ASN A 160 -5.03 7.48 -13.19
N GLN A 161 -5.56 6.26 -13.27
CA GLN A 161 -5.56 5.50 -14.52
C GLN A 161 -6.38 6.19 -15.61
N GLN A 162 -7.53 6.78 -15.27
CA GLN A 162 -8.33 7.54 -16.22
C GLN A 162 -7.59 8.79 -16.70
N VAL A 163 -6.85 9.47 -15.82
CA VAL A 163 -5.98 10.60 -16.21
C VAL A 163 -4.93 10.16 -17.24
N ILE A 164 -4.26 9.03 -16.98
CA ILE A 164 -3.26 8.46 -17.90
C ILE A 164 -3.89 8.14 -19.24
N GLU A 165 -5.08 7.50 -19.26
CA GLU A 165 -5.80 7.17 -20.49
C GLU A 165 -6.14 8.42 -21.31
N ARG A 166 -6.56 9.52 -20.67
CA ARG A 166 -6.80 10.81 -21.35
C ARG A 166 -5.52 11.42 -21.93
N ILE A 167 -4.40 11.34 -21.22
CA ILE A 167 -3.11 11.82 -21.72
C ILE A 167 -2.67 10.98 -22.93
N VAL A 168 -2.76 9.65 -22.85
CA VAL A 168 -2.42 8.74 -23.97
C VAL A 168 -3.30 9.02 -25.18
N ALA A 169 -4.60 9.24 -25.00
CA ALA A 169 -5.51 9.59 -26.10
C ALA A 169 -5.16 10.93 -26.77
N GLN A 170 -4.75 11.94 -25.99
CA GLN A 170 -4.26 13.22 -26.52
C GLN A 170 -2.96 13.05 -27.31
N VAL A 171 -2.00 12.30 -26.77
CA VAL A 171 -0.74 12.00 -27.46
C VAL A 171 -1.00 11.28 -28.78
N ARG A 172 -1.89 10.27 -28.79
CA ARG A 172 -2.25 9.55 -30.01
C ARG A 172 -2.81 10.49 -31.08
N ARG A 173 -3.77 11.36 -30.73
CA ARG A 173 -4.31 12.36 -31.67
C ARG A 173 -3.22 13.24 -32.28
N ILE A 174 -2.30 13.75 -31.46
CA ILE A 174 -1.18 14.59 -31.95
C ILE A 174 -0.24 13.79 -32.87
N ARG A 175 0.03 12.52 -32.56
CA ARG A 175 0.86 11.67 -33.41
C ARG A 175 0.20 11.39 -34.75
N ASP A 176 -1.10 11.11 -34.75
CA ASP A 176 -1.90 10.91 -35.96
C ASP A 176 -1.90 12.18 -36.83
N GLU A 177 -2.19 13.34 -36.23
CA GLU A 177 -2.19 14.66 -36.90
C GLU A 177 -0.83 15.02 -37.52
N ARG A 178 0.27 14.58 -36.90
CA ARG A 178 1.64 14.79 -37.39
C ARG A 178 2.13 13.69 -38.32
N GLY A 179 1.30 12.68 -38.61
CA GLY A 179 1.67 11.52 -39.44
C GLY A 179 2.79 10.65 -38.85
N LEU A 180 3.06 10.74 -37.54
CA LEU A 180 4.15 10.04 -36.87
C LEU A 180 3.93 8.53 -36.73
N ASP A 181 2.70 8.07 -36.95
CA ASP A 181 2.32 6.65 -36.95
C ASP A 181 2.11 6.09 -38.37
N SER A 182 2.51 6.85 -39.41
CA SER A 182 2.46 6.40 -40.81
C SER A 182 3.60 5.43 -41.15
N PRO A 183 3.40 4.45 -42.06
CA PRO A 183 4.47 3.52 -42.48
C PRO A 183 5.74 4.22 -42.97
N ALA A 184 5.59 5.34 -43.70
CA ALA A 184 6.70 6.14 -44.21
C ALA A 184 7.55 6.80 -43.10
N ALA A 185 6.95 7.14 -41.96
CA ALA A 185 7.69 7.69 -40.81
C ALA A 185 8.53 6.59 -40.12
N ASN A 186 8.04 5.35 -40.09
CA ASN A 186 8.79 4.21 -39.55
C ASN A 186 9.97 3.81 -40.47
N GLU A 187 9.80 3.85 -41.80
CA GLU A 187 10.90 3.58 -42.74
C GLU A 187 12.03 4.62 -42.65
N ALA A 188 11.69 5.91 -42.51
CA ALA A 188 12.68 6.97 -42.36
C ALA A 188 13.54 6.85 -41.10
N ILE A 189 12.96 6.37 -39.98
CA ILE A 189 13.69 6.13 -38.73
C ILE A 189 14.65 4.95 -38.91
N SER A 190 14.21 3.85 -39.52
CA SER A 190 15.05 2.68 -39.79
C SER A 190 16.24 2.98 -40.71
N ALA A 191 16.07 3.87 -41.68
CA ALA A 191 17.14 4.29 -42.59
C ALA A 191 18.20 5.20 -41.93
N SER A 192 17.85 5.90 -40.85
CA SER A 192 18.77 6.81 -40.13
C SER A 192 19.59 6.13 -39.01
N ALA A 193 19.28 4.86 -38.71
CA ALA A 193 19.90 4.09 -37.62
C ALA A 193 20.93 3.05 -38.10
N GLY A 194 21.22 3.01 -39.40
CA GLY A 194 22.28 2.19 -40.02
C GLY A 194 23.41 3.08 -40.53
#